data_AF-A1S9T2-F1
#
_entry.id   AF-A1S9T2-F1
#
_cell.length_a   1.000
_cell.length_b   1.000
_cell.length_c   1.000
_cell.angle_alpha   90.00
_cell.angle_beta   90.00
_cell.angle_gamma   90.00
#
_symmetry.space_group_name_H-M   'P 1'
#
loop_
_entity.id
_entity.type
_entity.pdbx_description
1 polymer ?
#
loop_
_entity_poly.entity_id
_entity_poly.type
_entity_poly.pdbx_seq_one_letter_code
_entity_poly.pdbx_strand_id
1 'polypeptide(L)'
;MTIKDRNDYGQFDPHRLVFHMSIGGVMICAFGAAVSIMSVLGTLGWQVINLRIDRLGDYLSSPLAYVYNICLLFAGASFVIAMLGLFSMRYNNFSRYIAIIGGCTGLGIMLLGIYPYNDADSHRLAALVFVNSSLAMFVLLIFTRRNNQELCSLPMFFVALVGLASSIGLLAQIDPDTLDYLSCGSLEQFCPVAMTMWIHTSATMLAGVGLALMARSLIHQALEERRLKP
;
A
#
# COMPACT_ATOMS: atom_id res chain seq x y z
N MET A 1 44.45 -9.82 -21.40
CA MET A 1 43.16 -9.92 -22.13
C MET A 1 42.15 -10.47 -21.13
N THR A 2 41.51 -9.58 -20.38
CA THR A 2 40.69 -9.91 -19.21
C THR A 2 39.30 -10.35 -19.64
N ILE A 3 38.88 -11.49 -19.08
CA ILE A 3 37.56 -12.10 -19.19
C ILE A 3 36.51 -11.10 -18.64
N LYS A 4 36.01 -10.21 -19.51
CA LYS A 4 34.93 -9.25 -19.24
C LYS A 4 33.71 -9.64 -20.08
N ASP A 5 33.27 -10.88 -19.90
CA ASP A 5 32.03 -11.41 -20.48
C ASP A 5 31.25 -12.19 -19.42
N ARG A 6 31.08 -11.59 -18.23
CA ARG A 6 30.02 -12.02 -17.33
C ARG A 6 28.73 -11.42 -17.87
N ASN A 7 27.91 -12.28 -18.47
CA ASN A 7 26.50 -12.05 -18.79
C ASN A 7 25.85 -11.11 -17.75
N ASP A 8 25.69 -9.83 -18.12
CA ASP A 8 25.07 -8.76 -17.33
C ASP A 8 23.52 -8.81 -17.44
N TYR A 9 22.98 -9.87 -18.08
CA TYR A 9 21.55 -10.07 -18.25
C TYR A 9 20.89 -10.31 -16.90
N GLY A 10 20.01 -9.38 -16.52
CA GLY A 10 19.08 -9.53 -15.40
C GLY A 10 19.53 -8.94 -14.06
N GLN A 11 20.67 -8.25 -13.99
CA GLN A 11 21.13 -7.66 -12.73
C GLN A 11 20.16 -6.62 -12.13
N PHE A 12 19.43 -5.90 -12.99
CA PHE A 12 18.42 -4.92 -12.57
C PHE A 12 16.99 -5.48 -12.57
N ASP A 13 16.80 -6.78 -12.84
CA ASP A 13 15.47 -7.39 -12.89
C ASP A 13 14.71 -7.25 -11.56
N PRO A 14 15.33 -7.45 -10.39
CA PRO A 14 14.62 -7.22 -9.12
C PRO A 14 14.16 -5.77 -8.95
N HIS A 15 14.98 -4.80 -9.38
CA HIS A 15 14.63 -3.37 -9.28
C HIS A 15 13.49 -3.02 -10.24
N ARG A 16 13.54 -3.52 -11.47
CA ARG A 16 12.48 -3.38 -12.47
C ARG A 16 11.18 -4.03 -12.00
N LEU A 17 11.28 -5.21 -11.37
CA LEU A 17 10.15 -5.90 -10.76
C LEU A 17 9.51 -5.04 -9.67
N VAL A 18 10.29 -4.51 -8.72
CA VAL A 18 9.78 -3.59 -7.69
C VAL A 18 9.09 -2.39 -8.32
N PHE A 19 9.73 -1.75 -9.30
CA PHE A 19 9.18 -0.58 -9.99
C PHE A 19 7.83 -0.88 -10.65
N HIS A 20 7.77 -1.88 -11.53
CA HIS A 20 6.58 -2.20 -12.31
C HIS A 20 5.45 -2.74 -11.45
N MET A 21 5.74 -3.60 -10.48
CA MET A 21 4.71 -4.18 -9.62
C MET A 21 4.15 -3.17 -8.63
N SER A 22 4.98 -2.24 -8.12
CA SER A 22 4.48 -1.17 -7.24
C SER A 22 3.60 -0.18 -7.99
N ILE A 23 4.03 0.32 -9.16
CA ILE A 23 3.20 1.22 -9.98
C ILE A 23 1.95 0.52 -10.49
N GLY A 24 2.07 -0.70 -11.00
CA GLY A 24 0.94 -1.51 -11.47
C GLY A 24 -0.10 -1.72 -10.37
N GLY A 25 0.34 -2.13 -9.17
CA GLY A 25 -0.55 -2.30 -8.02
C GLY A 25 -1.28 -1.03 -7.62
N VAL A 26 -0.58 0.11 -7.56
CA VAL A 26 -1.20 1.42 -7.26
C VAL A 26 -2.22 1.80 -8.34
N MET A 27 -1.91 1.61 -9.61
CA MET A 27 -2.83 1.93 -10.71
C MET A 27 -4.08 1.04 -10.69
N ILE A 28 -3.93 -0.25 -10.42
CA ILE A 28 -5.07 -1.18 -10.28
C ILE A 28 -5.95 -0.77 -9.09
N CYS A 29 -5.34 -0.46 -7.94
CA CYS A 29 -6.06 -0.03 -6.75
C CYS A 29 -6.82 1.28 -7.00
N ALA A 30 -6.15 2.28 -7.58
CA ALA A 30 -6.75 3.57 -7.90
C ALA A 30 -7.89 3.43 -8.92
N PHE A 31 -7.73 2.57 -9.93
CA PHE A 31 -8.77 2.26 -10.91
C PHE A 31 -10.00 1.63 -10.24
N GLY A 32 -9.81 0.58 -9.43
CA GLY A 32 -10.89 -0.08 -8.70
C GLY A 32 -11.65 0.86 -7.78
N ALA A 33 -10.93 1.70 -7.02
CA ALA A 33 -11.53 2.72 -6.18
C ALA A 33 -12.30 3.77 -7.00
N ALA A 34 -11.70 4.32 -8.05
CA ALA A 34 -12.32 5.36 -8.88
C ALA A 34 -13.61 4.88 -9.56
N VAL A 35 -13.58 3.70 -10.18
CA VAL A 35 -14.76 3.11 -10.85
C VAL A 35 -15.87 2.83 -9.83
N SER A 36 -15.52 2.32 -8.66
CA SER A 36 -16.50 2.02 -7.60
C SER A 36 -17.11 3.31 -7.04
N ILE A 37 -16.30 4.35 -6.82
CA ILE A 37 -16.76 5.69 -6.44
C ILE A 37 -17.72 6.26 -7.48
N MET A 38 -17.37 6.18 -8.78
CA MET A 38 -18.22 6.70 -9.86
C MET A 38 -19.60 6.04 -9.88
N SER A 39 -19.68 4.75 -9.51
CA SER A 39 -20.97 4.05 -9.48
C SER A 39 -21.90 4.50 -8.35
N VAL A 40 -21.35 5.02 -7.25
CA VAL A 40 -22.12 5.55 -6.11
C VAL A 40 -22.21 7.08 -6.09
N LEU A 41 -21.44 7.77 -6.94
CA LEU A 41 -21.38 9.23 -6.96
C LEU A 41 -22.72 9.85 -7.38
N GLY A 42 -23.45 9.22 -8.31
CA GLY A 42 -24.76 9.69 -8.75
C GLY A 42 -25.85 9.61 -7.68
N THR A 43 -25.70 8.73 -6.68
CA THR A 43 -26.67 8.53 -5.60
C THR A 43 -26.29 9.29 -4.34
N LEU A 44 -25.01 9.29 -3.97
CA LEU A 44 -24.50 9.91 -2.74
C LEU A 44 -23.98 11.34 -2.93
N GLY A 45 -23.69 11.75 -4.16
CA GLY A 45 -23.08 13.05 -4.45
C GLY A 45 -21.77 13.25 -3.68
N TRP A 46 -21.58 14.44 -3.09
CA TRP A 46 -20.38 14.75 -2.31
C TRP A 46 -20.27 13.99 -0.98
N GLN A 47 -21.33 13.33 -0.52
CA GLN A 47 -21.31 12.56 0.73
C GLN A 47 -20.45 11.29 0.65
N VAL A 48 -19.95 10.92 -0.54
CA VAL A 48 -18.99 9.82 -0.72
C VAL A 48 -17.74 9.98 0.16
N ILE A 49 -17.34 11.21 0.52
CA ILE A 49 -16.22 11.43 1.44
C ILE A 49 -16.49 10.91 2.86
N ASN A 50 -17.76 10.85 3.27
CA ASN A 50 -18.20 10.29 4.55
C ASN A 50 -18.47 8.78 4.47
N LEU A 51 -18.44 8.19 3.26
CA LEU A 51 -18.56 6.75 3.06
C LEU A 51 -17.25 6.07 3.47
N ARG A 52 -17.34 5.07 4.35
CA ARG A 52 -16.20 4.21 4.66
C ARG A 52 -15.77 3.48 3.39
N ILE A 53 -14.47 3.52 3.06
CA ILE A 53 -13.98 3.00 1.79
C ILE A 53 -14.17 1.47 1.65
N ASP A 54 -14.17 0.74 2.77
CA ASP A 54 -14.44 -0.70 2.83
C ASP A 54 -15.84 -1.08 2.34
N ARG A 55 -16.83 -0.19 2.50
CA ARG A 55 -18.20 -0.36 1.97
C ARG A 55 -18.28 -0.35 0.46
N LEU A 56 -17.25 0.15 -0.25
CA LEU A 56 -17.20 0.02 -1.71
C LEU A 56 -17.11 -1.45 -2.15
N GLY A 57 -16.59 -2.33 -1.28
CA GLY A 57 -16.50 -3.78 -1.48
C GLY A 57 -17.69 -4.59 -0.95
N ASP A 58 -18.74 -3.93 -0.46
CA ASP A 58 -19.94 -4.59 0.07
C ASP A 58 -20.86 -5.03 -1.08
N TYR A 59 -20.95 -6.35 -1.31
CA TYR A 59 -21.77 -6.95 -2.37
C TYR A 59 -23.28 -6.68 -2.21
N LEU A 60 -23.74 -6.29 -1.02
CA LEU A 60 -25.15 -6.02 -0.77
C LEU A 60 -25.52 -4.55 -1.03
N SER A 61 -24.56 -3.63 -0.97
CA SER A 61 -24.83 -2.19 -1.09
C SER A 61 -24.12 -1.48 -2.24
N SER A 62 -23.06 -2.06 -2.81
CA SER A 62 -22.24 -1.43 -3.86
C SER A 62 -22.42 -2.14 -5.21
N PRO A 63 -22.92 -1.45 -6.26
CA PRO A 63 -23.16 -2.05 -7.58
C PRO A 63 -21.91 -2.67 -8.22
N LEU A 64 -20.73 -2.12 -7.92
CA LEU A 64 -19.44 -2.55 -8.47
C LEU A 64 -18.51 -3.12 -7.39
N ALA A 65 -19.06 -3.68 -6.31
CA ALA A 65 -18.30 -4.33 -5.25
C ALA A 65 -17.28 -5.36 -5.78
N TYR A 66 -17.68 -6.15 -6.77
CA TYR A 66 -16.80 -7.14 -7.39
C TYR A 66 -15.58 -6.50 -8.06
N VAL A 67 -15.73 -5.33 -8.70
CA VAL A 67 -14.61 -4.61 -9.34
C VAL A 67 -13.65 -4.11 -8.27
N TYR A 68 -14.19 -3.52 -7.20
CA TYR A 68 -13.39 -3.03 -6.08
C TYR A 68 -12.54 -4.16 -5.46
N ASN A 69 -13.19 -5.27 -5.09
CA ASN A 69 -12.56 -6.39 -4.42
C ASN A 69 -11.51 -7.10 -5.30
N ILE A 70 -11.81 -7.33 -6.58
CA ILE A 70 -10.84 -7.91 -7.53
C ILE A 70 -9.63 -6.98 -7.74
N CYS A 71 -9.85 -5.66 -7.80
CA CYS A 71 -8.75 -4.71 -7.89
C CYS A 71 -7.88 -4.72 -6.63
N LEU A 72 -8.47 -4.81 -5.42
CA LEU A 72 -7.72 -4.97 -4.18
C LEU A 72 -6.89 -6.25 -4.17
N LEU A 73 -7.49 -7.38 -4.59
CA LEU A 73 -6.80 -8.67 -4.71
C LEU A 73 -5.55 -8.56 -5.59
N PHE A 74 -5.69 -8.02 -6.80
CA PHE A 74 -4.57 -7.86 -7.73
C PHE A 74 -3.56 -6.79 -7.29
N ALA A 75 -4.01 -5.70 -6.68
CA ALA A 75 -3.13 -4.68 -6.13
C ALA A 75 -2.27 -5.25 -4.97
N GLY A 76 -2.89 -6.00 -4.05
CA GLY A 76 -2.21 -6.68 -2.96
C GLY A 76 -1.20 -7.70 -3.48
N ALA A 77 -1.59 -8.54 -4.44
CA ALA A 77 -0.69 -9.51 -5.07
C ALA A 77 0.52 -8.83 -5.75
N SER A 78 0.28 -7.72 -6.47
CA SER A 78 1.36 -6.92 -7.09
C SER A 78 2.31 -6.37 -6.03
N PHE A 79 1.78 -5.86 -4.92
CA PHE A 79 2.59 -5.32 -3.84
C PHE A 79 3.42 -6.41 -3.14
N VAL A 80 2.87 -7.61 -2.93
CA VAL A 80 3.64 -8.77 -2.43
C VAL A 80 4.80 -9.12 -3.37
N ILE A 81 4.56 -9.17 -4.68
CA ILE A 81 5.61 -9.46 -5.67
C ILE A 81 6.68 -8.35 -5.66
N ALA A 82 6.27 -7.08 -5.56
CA ALA A 82 7.21 -5.97 -5.43
C ALA A 82 8.12 -6.13 -4.20
N MET A 83 7.55 -6.58 -3.07
CA MET A 83 8.30 -6.82 -1.84
C MET A 83 9.23 -8.03 -1.92
N LEU A 84 8.85 -9.08 -2.63
CA LEU A 84 9.76 -10.20 -2.96
C LEU A 84 10.96 -9.71 -3.79
N GLY A 85 10.73 -8.79 -4.73
CA GLY A 85 11.80 -8.11 -5.47
C GLY A 85 12.73 -7.33 -4.54
N LEU A 86 12.16 -6.50 -3.64
CA LEU A 86 12.93 -5.71 -2.68
C LEU A 86 13.75 -6.60 -1.72
N PHE A 87 13.17 -7.70 -1.26
CA PHE A 87 13.86 -8.68 -0.42
C PHE A 87 15.06 -9.31 -1.13
N SER A 88 14.89 -9.62 -2.42
CA SER A 88 15.92 -10.25 -3.25
C SER A 88 17.12 -9.34 -3.53
N MET A 89 16.94 -8.01 -3.50
CA MET A 89 18.01 -7.03 -3.73
C MET A 89 19.07 -7.00 -2.64
N ARG A 90 18.80 -7.56 -1.44
CA ARG A 90 19.75 -7.72 -0.31
C ARG A 90 20.56 -6.46 0.05
N TYR A 91 20.02 -5.27 -0.17
CA TYR A 91 20.74 -3.99 -0.01
C TYR A 91 21.20 -3.75 1.44
N ASN A 92 20.28 -3.77 2.42
CA ASN A 92 20.63 -3.70 3.83
C ASN A 92 19.58 -4.42 4.71
N ASN A 93 19.82 -4.52 6.02
CA ASN A 93 18.89 -5.17 6.94
C ASN A 93 17.55 -4.43 7.02
N PHE A 94 17.55 -3.10 6.95
CA PHE A 94 16.32 -2.29 6.98
C PHE A 94 15.43 -2.54 5.76
N SER A 95 16.00 -2.65 4.56
CA SER A 95 15.27 -2.95 3.33
C SER A 95 14.65 -4.35 3.38
N ARG A 96 15.31 -5.31 4.04
CA ARG A 96 14.74 -6.64 4.29
C ARG A 96 13.55 -6.58 5.25
N TYR A 97 13.65 -5.83 6.35
CA TYR A 97 12.51 -5.66 7.26
C TYR A 97 11.34 -4.94 6.59
N ILE A 98 11.61 -3.88 5.81
CA ILE A 98 10.60 -3.20 4.99
C ILE A 98 9.96 -4.19 4.01
N ALA A 99 10.75 -5.03 3.33
CA ALA A 99 10.22 -6.02 2.41
C ALA A 99 9.33 -7.05 3.09
N ILE A 100 9.71 -7.58 4.25
CA ILE A 100 8.90 -8.56 4.99
C ILE A 100 7.58 -7.92 5.44
N ILE A 101 7.65 -6.78 6.13
CA ILE A 101 6.47 -6.11 6.68
C ILE A 101 5.58 -5.51 5.59
N GLY A 102 6.18 -4.95 4.54
CA GLY A 102 5.48 -4.51 3.34
C GLY A 102 4.80 -5.68 2.62
N GLY A 103 5.43 -6.86 2.61
CA GLY A 103 4.83 -8.10 2.12
C GLY A 103 3.59 -8.48 2.92
N CYS A 104 3.65 -8.41 4.26
CA CYS A 104 2.48 -8.57 5.12
C CYS A 104 1.38 -7.54 4.83
N THR A 105 1.77 -6.28 4.54
CA THR A 105 0.82 -5.23 4.14
C THR A 105 0.12 -5.59 2.83
N GLY A 106 0.88 -6.05 1.83
CA GLY A 106 0.32 -6.53 0.55
C GLY A 106 -0.61 -7.73 0.72
N LEU A 107 -0.26 -8.67 1.60
CA LEU A 107 -1.13 -9.78 1.97
C LEU A 107 -2.43 -9.28 2.63
N GLY A 108 -2.35 -8.29 3.53
CA GLY A 108 -3.53 -7.66 4.12
C GLY A 108 -4.47 -7.04 3.07
N ILE A 109 -3.91 -6.28 2.12
CA ILE A 109 -4.68 -5.71 0.98
C ILE A 109 -5.32 -6.83 0.15
N MET A 110 -4.56 -7.90 -0.12
CA MET A 110 -5.05 -9.04 -0.88
C MET A 110 -6.21 -9.75 -0.17
N LEU A 111 -6.10 -9.94 1.15
CA LEU A 111 -7.13 -10.53 1.99
C LEU A 111 -8.39 -9.66 2.04
N LEU A 112 -8.27 -8.33 2.06
CA LEU A 112 -9.44 -7.42 1.96
C LEU A 112 -10.20 -7.58 0.64
N GLY A 113 -9.51 -7.94 -0.45
CA GLY A 113 -10.16 -8.27 -1.73
C GLY A 113 -10.80 -9.65 -1.76
N ILE A 114 -10.26 -10.62 -1.01
CA ILE A 114 -10.79 -11.99 -0.91
C ILE A 114 -11.99 -12.06 0.03
N TYR A 115 -11.90 -11.36 1.17
CA TYR A 115 -12.91 -11.31 2.22
C TYR A 115 -13.63 -9.97 2.16
N PRO A 116 -14.72 -9.88 1.37
CA PRO A 116 -15.48 -8.67 1.24
C PRO A 116 -16.21 -8.30 2.54
N TYR A 117 -16.71 -7.07 2.62
CA TYR A 117 -17.33 -6.53 3.82
C TYR A 117 -18.49 -7.37 4.38
N ASN A 118 -19.21 -8.09 3.52
CA ASN A 118 -20.32 -8.96 3.93
C ASN A 118 -19.88 -10.23 4.68
N ASP A 119 -18.60 -10.62 4.62
CA ASP A 119 -18.00 -11.64 5.49
C ASP A 119 -17.29 -10.95 6.67
N ALA A 120 -18.09 -10.48 7.62
CA ALA A 120 -17.66 -9.51 8.62
C ALA A 120 -16.44 -9.96 9.45
N ASP A 121 -16.42 -11.20 9.93
CA ASP A 121 -15.36 -11.68 10.82
C ASP A 121 -14.02 -11.80 10.08
N SER A 122 -14.02 -12.40 8.88
CA SER A 122 -12.82 -12.52 8.05
C SER A 122 -12.34 -11.15 7.57
N HIS A 123 -13.26 -10.26 7.20
CA HIS A 123 -12.94 -8.91 6.74
C HIS A 123 -12.30 -8.07 7.85
N ARG A 124 -12.84 -8.12 9.08
CA ARG A 124 -12.27 -7.42 10.26
C ARG A 124 -10.86 -7.90 10.54
N LEU A 125 -10.61 -9.21 10.50
CA LEU A 125 -9.27 -9.76 10.70
C LEU A 125 -8.31 -9.30 9.58
N ALA A 126 -8.74 -9.32 8.32
CA ALA A 126 -7.96 -8.84 7.19
C ALA A 126 -7.62 -7.34 7.34
N ALA A 127 -8.58 -6.52 7.77
CA ALA A 127 -8.39 -5.10 8.04
C ALA A 127 -7.39 -4.86 9.18
N LEU A 128 -7.46 -5.64 10.26
CA LEU A 128 -6.51 -5.57 11.36
C LEU A 128 -5.08 -5.94 10.91
N VAL A 129 -4.93 -7.00 10.12
CA VAL A 129 -3.64 -7.38 9.54
C VAL A 129 -3.10 -6.27 8.66
N PHE A 130 -3.93 -5.71 7.78
CA PHE A 130 -3.55 -4.62 6.90
C PHE A 130 -3.08 -3.38 7.67
N VAL A 131 -3.86 -2.91 8.66
CA VAL A 131 -3.54 -1.68 9.41
C VAL A 131 -2.34 -1.86 10.34
N ASN A 132 -2.20 -3.01 11.02
CA ASN A 132 -1.05 -3.24 11.89
C ASN A 132 0.24 -3.41 11.09
N SER A 133 0.18 -4.12 9.96
CA SER A 133 1.35 -4.30 9.10
C SER A 133 1.77 -3.01 8.41
N SER A 134 0.81 -2.20 7.93
CA SER A 134 1.11 -0.88 7.36
C SER A 134 1.66 0.09 8.41
N LEU A 135 1.14 0.08 9.64
CA LEU A 135 1.71 0.84 10.77
C LEU A 135 3.20 0.50 10.96
N ALA A 136 3.52 -0.78 11.07
CA ALA A 136 4.89 -1.25 11.22
C ALA A 136 5.76 -0.85 10.00
N MET A 137 5.22 -0.92 8.79
CA MET A 137 5.89 -0.47 7.57
C MET A 137 6.23 1.03 7.65
N PHE A 138 5.27 1.88 8.03
CA PHE A 138 5.50 3.33 8.13
C PHE A 138 6.53 3.68 9.21
N VAL A 139 6.50 3.00 10.36
CA VAL A 139 7.54 3.11 11.40
C VAL A 139 8.91 2.78 10.82
N LEU A 140 9.05 1.67 10.09
CA LEU A 140 10.32 1.27 9.47
C LEU A 140 10.80 2.26 8.42
N LEU A 141 9.89 2.85 7.62
CA LEU A 141 10.25 3.87 6.64
C LEU A 141 10.80 5.14 7.31
N ILE A 142 10.16 5.59 8.39
CA ILE A 142 10.61 6.72 9.21
C ILE A 142 12.01 6.45 9.80
N PHE A 143 12.22 5.28 10.39
CA PHE A 143 13.54 4.90 10.91
C PHE A 143 14.60 4.77 9.80
N THR A 144 14.21 4.26 8.63
CA THR A 144 15.12 4.10 7.50
C THR A 144 15.61 5.45 7.00
N ARG A 145 14.78 6.50 6.98
CA ARG A 145 15.22 7.86 6.63
C ARG A 145 16.38 8.35 7.51
N ARG A 146 16.35 8.04 8.81
CA ARG A 146 17.40 8.45 9.75
C ARG A 146 18.74 7.77 9.44
N ASN A 147 18.70 6.53 8.95
CA ASN A 147 19.90 5.72 8.72
C ASN A 147 20.40 5.76 7.27
N ASN A 148 19.50 5.84 6.30
CA ASN A 148 19.79 5.78 4.88
C ASN A 148 18.86 6.74 4.11
N GLN A 149 19.38 7.94 3.87
CA GLN A 149 18.67 9.00 3.18
C GLN A 149 18.29 8.67 1.73
N GLU A 150 19.07 7.79 1.09
CA GLU A 150 18.88 7.35 -0.30
C GLU A 150 17.69 6.40 -0.47
N LEU A 151 17.41 5.58 0.54
CA LEU A 151 16.30 4.61 0.53
C LEU A 151 14.94 5.26 0.82
N CYS A 152 14.95 6.39 1.52
CA CYS A 152 13.72 7.11 1.88
C CYS A 152 13.89 8.59 1.54
N SER A 153 13.27 9.00 0.44
CA SER A 153 13.22 10.39 -0.01
C SER A 153 12.38 11.24 0.96
N LEU A 154 12.59 12.56 0.94
CA LEU A 154 11.84 13.48 1.80
C LEU A 154 10.31 13.39 1.58
N PRO A 155 9.78 13.28 0.35
CA PRO A 155 8.34 13.05 0.15
C PRO A 155 7.86 11.74 0.78
N MET A 156 8.62 10.65 0.65
CA MET A 156 8.27 9.35 1.23
C MET A 156 8.25 9.40 2.77
N PHE A 157 9.11 10.20 3.38
CA PHE A 157 9.11 10.44 4.82
C PHE A 157 7.81 11.12 5.29
N PHE A 158 7.35 12.18 4.60
CA PHE A 158 6.08 12.83 4.93
C PHE A 158 4.89 11.89 4.72
N VAL A 159 4.87 11.13 3.63
CA VAL A 159 3.86 10.10 3.39
C VAL A 159 3.86 9.08 4.54
N ALA A 160 5.04 8.67 5.02
CA ALA A 160 5.14 7.73 6.14
C ALA A 160 4.64 8.33 7.46
N LEU A 161 4.85 9.62 7.72
CA LEU A 161 4.28 10.30 8.89
C LEU A 161 2.75 10.35 8.85
N VAL A 162 2.17 10.71 7.71
CA VAL A 162 0.71 10.72 7.51
C VAL A 162 0.14 9.30 7.61
N GLY A 163 0.83 8.33 7.01
CA GLY A 163 0.50 6.90 7.08
C GLY A 163 0.53 6.39 8.52
N LEU A 164 1.55 6.73 9.30
CA LEU A 164 1.66 6.36 10.70
C LEU A 164 0.53 6.97 11.54
N ALA A 165 0.29 8.28 11.41
CA ALA A 165 -0.76 8.97 12.14
C ALA A 165 -2.15 8.40 11.84
N SER A 166 -2.44 8.14 10.55
CA SER A 166 -3.71 7.53 10.14
C SER A 166 -3.86 6.09 10.60
N SER A 167 -2.78 5.29 10.64
CA SER A 167 -2.81 3.92 11.15
C SER A 167 -3.14 3.89 12.65
N ILE A 168 -2.47 4.74 13.44
CA ILE A 168 -2.76 4.91 14.87
C ILE A 168 -4.19 5.37 15.07
N GLY A 169 -4.65 6.34 14.27
CA GLY A 169 -6.02 6.84 14.29
C GLY A 169 -7.05 5.74 14.00
N LEU A 170 -6.79 4.86 13.03
CA LEU A 170 -7.68 3.73 12.72
C LEU A 170 -7.73 2.73 13.88
N LEU A 171 -6.58 2.34 14.44
CA LEU A 171 -6.53 1.42 15.59
C LEU A 171 -7.23 2.00 16.82
N ALA A 172 -7.16 3.31 17.04
CA ALA A 172 -7.86 3.99 18.13
C ALA A 172 -9.38 4.08 17.93
N GLN A 173 -9.88 3.86 16.71
CA GLN A 173 -11.30 3.90 16.35
C GLN A 173 -11.91 2.51 16.22
N ILE A 174 -11.24 1.48 16.75
CA ILE A 174 -11.75 0.11 16.81
C ILE A 174 -12.53 -0.07 18.12
N ASP A 175 -13.74 -0.60 18.00
CA ASP A 175 -14.53 -1.05 19.13
C ASP A 175 -13.95 -2.38 19.65
N PRO A 176 -13.48 -2.44 20.92
CA PRO A 176 -12.83 -3.63 21.47
C PRO A 176 -13.75 -4.85 21.57
N ASP A 177 -15.07 -4.66 21.64
CA ASP A 177 -16.02 -5.76 21.82
C ASP A 177 -16.35 -6.45 20.49
N THR A 178 -16.40 -5.69 19.40
CA THR A 178 -16.77 -6.18 18.06
C THR A 178 -15.57 -6.36 17.13
N LEU A 179 -14.41 -5.78 17.49
CA LEU A 179 -13.23 -5.66 16.64
C LEU A 179 -13.52 -5.01 15.28
N ASP A 180 -14.59 -4.21 15.19
CA ASP A 180 -14.96 -3.42 14.02
C ASP A 180 -14.67 -1.94 14.27
N TYR A 181 -14.63 -1.16 13.20
CA TYR A 181 -14.54 0.28 13.32
C TYR A 181 -15.85 0.87 13.78
N LEU A 182 -15.77 1.94 14.58
CA LEU A 182 -16.93 2.70 15.03
C LEU A 182 -17.89 3.01 13.88
N SER A 183 -19.19 2.83 14.11
CA SER A 183 -20.23 3.08 13.12
C SER A 183 -20.28 4.56 12.76
N CYS A 184 -20.30 4.88 11.47
CA CYS A 184 -20.70 6.20 11.01
C CYS A 184 -22.21 6.36 11.27
N GLY A 185 -22.64 7.57 11.66
CA GLY A 185 -24.06 7.94 11.74
C GLY A 185 -24.68 8.11 10.34
N SER A 186 -25.59 9.08 10.20
CA SER A 186 -26.12 9.41 8.86
C SER A 186 -24.99 9.96 7.95
N LEU A 187 -25.11 9.72 6.64
CA LEU A 187 -24.16 10.20 5.62
C LEU A 187 -24.00 11.73 5.57
N GLU A 188 -24.99 12.45 6.11
CA GLU A 188 -24.98 13.91 6.26
C GLU A 188 -24.01 14.40 7.34
N GLN A 189 -23.68 13.55 8.32
CA GLN A 189 -22.75 13.87 9.39
C GLN A 189 -21.33 13.46 9.01
N PHE A 190 -20.37 14.29 9.41
CA PHE A 190 -18.96 13.99 9.22
C PHE A 190 -18.60 12.69 9.94
N CYS A 191 -18.02 11.73 9.20
CA CYS A 191 -17.54 10.47 9.78
C CYS A 191 -16.01 10.46 9.91
N PRO A 192 -15.45 10.59 11.13
CA PRO A 192 -14.01 10.58 11.36
C PRO A 192 -13.33 9.28 10.89
N VAL A 193 -14.00 8.14 11.06
CA VAL A 193 -13.51 6.82 10.64
C VAL A 193 -13.32 6.79 9.13
N ALA A 194 -14.33 7.20 8.37
CA ALA A 194 -14.27 7.23 6.92
C ALA A 194 -13.12 8.12 6.42
N MET A 195 -12.98 9.33 6.98
CA MET A 195 -11.88 10.23 6.63
C MET A 195 -10.51 9.61 6.95
N THR A 196 -10.37 8.96 8.10
CA THR A 196 -9.12 8.30 8.49
C THR A 196 -8.79 7.13 7.54
N MET A 197 -9.79 6.35 7.13
CA MET A 197 -9.63 5.27 6.14
C MET A 197 -9.19 5.81 4.77
N TRP A 198 -9.77 6.91 4.31
CA TRP A 198 -9.37 7.58 3.08
C TRP A 198 -7.92 8.03 3.13
N ILE A 199 -7.53 8.75 4.19
CA ILE A 199 -6.16 9.20 4.39
C ILE A 199 -5.19 8.01 4.43
N HIS A 200 -5.52 6.96 5.18
CA HIS A 200 -4.67 5.78 5.31
C HIS A 200 -4.47 5.06 3.97
N THR A 201 -5.55 4.88 3.22
CA THR A 201 -5.51 4.24 1.90
C THR A 201 -4.67 5.06 0.92
N SER A 202 -4.89 6.39 0.87
CA SER A 202 -4.10 7.29 0.03
C SER A 202 -2.63 7.30 0.41
N ALA A 203 -2.30 7.34 1.71
CA ALA A 203 -0.92 7.28 2.18
C ALA A 203 -0.24 5.95 1.77
N THR A 204 -0.96 4.84 1.85
CA THR A 204 -0.45 3.52 1.44
C THR A 204 -0.20 3.45 -0.06
N MET A 205 -1.11 3.96 -0.89
CA MET A 205 -0.89 4.07 -2.34
C MET A 205 0.33 4.94 -2.66
N LEU A 206 0.47 6.09 -2.01
CA LEU A 206 1.62 6.98 -2.18
C LEU A 206 2.93 6.33 -1.72
N ALA A 207 2.90 5.49 -0.69
CA ALA A 207 4.07 4.71 -0.27
C ALA A 207 4.49 3.70 -1.35
N GLY A 208 3.52 3.08 -2.05
CA GLY A 208 3.78 2.25 -3.23
C GLY A 208 4.45 3.01 -4.37
N VAL A 209 4.01 4.24 -4.66
CA VAL A 209 4.70 5.12 -5.62
C VAL A 209 6.11 5.47 -5.13
N GLY A 210 6.27 5.79 -3.84
CA GLY A 210 7.57 6.05 -3.22
C GLY A 210 8.54 4.89 -3.37
N LEU A 211 8.07 3.66 -3.19
CA LEU A 211 8.86 2.44 -3.39
C LEU A 211 9.31 2.28 -4.85
N ALA A 212 8.44 2.56 -5.82
CA ALA A 212 8.82 2.52 -7.22
C ALA A 212 9.92 3.56 -7.54
N LEU A 213 9.76 4.79 -7.04
CA LEU A 213 10.75 5.85 -7.25
C LEU A 213 12.10 5.51 -6.60
N MET A 214 12.09 4.89 -5.42
CA MET A 214 13.29 4.37 -4.77
C MET A 214 13.96 3.28 -5.61
N ALA A 215 13.21 2.31 -6.13
CA ALA A 215 13.78 1.29 -7.01
C ALA A 215 14.46 1.91 -8.24
N ARG A 216 13.86 2.96 -8.82
CA ARG A 216 14.45 3.72 -9.93
C ARG A 216 15.71 4.48 -9.53
N SER A 217 15.74 5.13 -8.37
CA SER A 217 16.94 5.88 -7.92
C SER A 217 18.12 4.95 -7.68
N LEU A 218 17.88 3.77 -7.08
CA LEU A 218 18.91 2.76 -6.86
C LEU A 218 19.54 2.24 -8.16
N ILE A 219 18.73 2.05 -9.22
CA ILE A 219 19.26 1.70 -10.56
C ILE A 219 20.19 2.81 -11.07
N HIS A 220 19.77 4.07 -11.00
CA HIS A 220 20.57 5.20 -11.48
C HIS A 220 21.91 5.31 -10.76
N GLN A 221 21.93 5.18 -9.43
CA GLN A 221 23.15 5.20 -8.63
C GLN A 221 24.11 4.06 -9.01
N ALA A 222 23.61 2.84 -9.13
CA ALA A 222 24.42 1.69 -9.54
C ALA A 222 25.03 1.87 -10.95
N LEU A 223 24.34 2.56 -11.86
CA LEU A 223 24.87 2.88 -13.19
C LEU A 223 25.95 3.98 -13.13
N GLU A 224 25.79 4.99 -12.28
CA GLU A 224 26.78 6.05 -12.09
C GLU A 224 28.07 5.52 -11.47
N GLU A 225 27.98 4.70 -10.43
CA GLU A 225 29.15 4.06 -9.80
C GLU A 225 29.97 3.23 -10.80
N ARG A 226 29.31 2.55 -11.73
CA ARG A 226 29.97 1.79 -12.81
C ARG A 226 30.67 2.68 -13.82
N ARG A 227 30.13 3.87 -14.14
CA ARG A 227 30.81 4.81 -15.05
C ARG A 227 32.08 5.39 -14.43
N LEU A 228 32.12 5.53 -13.11
CA LEU A 228 33.25 6.09 -12.37
C LEU A 228 34.37 5.08 -12.08
N LYS A 229 34.10 3.77 -12.17
CA LYS A 229 35.11 2.69 -12.02
C LYS A 229 35.39 2.04 -13.39
N PRO A 230 36.40 2.54 -14.16
CA PRO A 230 36.76 1.99 -15.47
C PRO A 230 37.28 0.54 -15.42
#